data_AF-A0A2V7AQW8-F1
#
_entry.id   AF-A0A2V7AQW8-F1
#
_cell.length_a   1.000
_cell.length_b   1.000
_cell.length_c   1.000
_cell.angle_alpha   90.00
_cell.angle_beta   90.00
_cell.angle_gamma   90.00
#
_symmetry.space_group_name_H-M   'P 1'
#
loop_
_entity.id
_entity.type
_entity.pdbx_description
1 polymer ?
#
loop_
_entity_poly.entity_id
_entity_poly.type
_entity_poly.pdbx_seq_one_letter_code
_entity_poly.pdbx_strand_id
1 'polypeptide(L)'
;MDASALRLLIKQKLQDGRLPHSSITRVWSGPSDGETCDACDVRITKDQSVTQVTLADDRGARPGLPFHVVCFHLWDVERCAE
;
A
#
# COMPACT_ATOMS: atom_id res chain seq x y z
N MET A 1 9.59 -9.19 -8.83
CA MET A 1 10.11 -8.70 -7.53
C MET A 1 10.00 -9.85 -6.54
N ASP A 2 11.02 -10.11 -5.73
CA ASP A 2 11.00 -11.19 -4.75
C ASP A 2 10.01 -10.87 -3.62
N ALA A 3 9.08 -11.80 -3.34
CA ALA A 3 8.02 -11.57 -2.36
C ALA A 3 8.55 -11.45 -0.93
N SER A 4 9.68 -12.10 -0.63
CA SER A 4 10.34 -12.07 0.68
C SER A 4 10.96 -10.70 0.95
N ALA A 5 11.64 -10.14 -0.05
CA ALA A 5 12.22 -8.81 0.02
C ALA A 5 11.14 -7.73 0.18
N LEU A 6 10.01 -7.88 -0.53
CA LEU A 6 8.90 -6.94 -0.44
C LEU A 6 8.23 -6.95 0.94
N ARG A 7 8.05 -8.13 1.55
CA ARG A 7 7.54 -8.24 2.94
C ARG A 7 8.43 -7.51 3.95
N LEU A 8 9.74 -7.70 3.85
CA LEU A 8 10.69 -7.02 4.73
C LEU A 8 10.62 -5.49 4.58
N LEU A 9 10.53 -4.99 3.35
CA LEU A 9 10.35 -3.57 3.03
C LEU A 9 9.07 -3.01 3.65
N ILE A 10 7.96 -3.73 3.50
CA ILE A 10 6.67 -3.34 4.06
C ILE A 10 6.74 -3.26 5.59
N LYS A 11 7.29 -4.30 6.25
CA LYS A 11 7.53 -4.30 7.70
C LYS A 11 8.38 -3.13 8.16
N GLN A 12 9.48 -2.84 7.46
CA GLN A 12 10.33 -1.71 7.79
C GLN A 12 9.58 -0.39 7.66
N LYS A 13 8.82 -0.18 6.57
CA LYS A 13 8.03 1.05 6.37
C LYS A 13 6.90 1.20 7.37
N LEU A 14 6.30 0.10 7.82
CA LEU A 14 5.31 0.06 8.90
C LEU A 14 5.93 0.52 10.22
N GLN A 15 7.10 -0.02 10.57
CA GLN A 15 7.86 0.38 11.77
C GLN A 15 8.40 1.82 11.71
N ASP A 16 8.80 2.29 10.53
CA ASP A 16 9.24 3.68 10.26
C ASP A 16 8.08 4.68 10.34
N GLY A 17 6.82 4.20 10.37
CA GLY A 17 5.62 5.04 10.37
C GLY A 17 5.29 5.67 9.02
N ARG A 18 5.97 5.24 7.94
CA ARG A 18 5.64 5.64 6.56
C ARG A 18 4.38 4.96 6.08
N LEU A 19 4.25 3.67 6.39
CA LEU A 19 3.02 2.93 6.19
C LEU A 19 2.26 2.87 7.53
N PRO A 20 1.01 3.35 7.58
CA PRO A 20 0.22 3.29 8.79
C PRO A 20 -0.33 1.88 9.05
N HIS A 21 -0.52 1.54 10.34
CA HIS A 21 -1.26 0.36 10.80
C HIS A 21 -2.78 0.59 10.87
N SER A 22 -3.26 1.74 10.43
CA SER A 22 -4.67 2.11 10.51
C SER A 22 -5.56 1.16 9.71
N SER A 23 -6.80 1.00 10.19
CA SER A 23 -7.83 0.25 9.48
C SER A 23 -8.16 0.90 8.13
N ILE A 24 -8.31 0.04 7.13
CA ILE A 24 -8.74 0.44 5.80
C ILE A 24 -10.22 0.78 5.84
N THR A 25 -10.58 1.98 5.37
CA THR A 25 -11.99 2.42 5.26
C THR A 25 -12.53 2.23 3.85
N ARG A 26 -11.69 2.38 2.84
CA ARG A 26 -12.09 2.22 1.45
C ARG A 26 -10.94 1.66 0.64
N VAL A 27 -11.23 0.70 -0.21
CA VAL A 27 -10.31 0.22 -1.24
C VAL A 27 -10.94 0.52 -2.59
N TRP A 28 -10.15 1.10 -3.48
CA TRP A 28 -10.48 1.22 -4.89
C TRP A 28 -9.41 0.50 -5.71
N SER A 29 -9.79 -0.11 -6.82
CA SER A 29 -8.85 -0.72 -7.74
C SER A 29 -9.22 -0.37 -9.16
N GLY A 30 -8.24 0.05 -9.95
CA GLY A 30 -8.46 0.51 -11.31
C GLY A 30 -7.16 0.64 -12.09
N PRO A 31 -7.25 1.18 -13.33
CA PRO A 31 -6.06 1.46 -14.12
C PRO A 31 -5.21 2.50 -13.41
N SER A 32 -3.90 2.27 -13.35
CA SER A 32 -2.99 3.29 -12.81
C SER A 32 -2.84 4.43 -13.80
N ASP A 33 -2.66 5.64 -13.28
CA ASP A 33 -2.27 6.80 -14.08
C ASP A 33 -0.74 7.00 -14.14
N GLY A 34 0.03 6.13 -13.48
CA GLY A 34 1.47 6.30 -13.31
C GLY A 34 1.88 6.57 -11.85
N GLU A 35 1.04 6.20 -10.88
CA GLU A 35 1.31 6.43 -9.47
C GLU A 35 2.51 5.62 -8.98
N THR A 36 3.14 6.06 -7.90
CA THR A 36 4.25 5.32 -7.27
C THR A 36 3.70 4.51 -6.11
N CYS A 37 3.94 3.20 -6.12
CA CYS A 37 3.48 2.32 -5.06
C CYS A 37 4.16 2.67 -3.73
N ASP A 38 3.37 2.96 -2.70
CA ASP A 38 3.91 3.40 -1.41
C ASP A 38 4.69 2.28 -0.68
N ALA A 39 4.31 1.01 -0.91
CA ALA A 39 4.97 -0.15 -0.33
C ALA A 39 6.37 -0.42 -0.91
N CYS A 40 6.48 -0.50 -2.24
CA CYS A 40 7.72 -0.91 -2.91
C CYS A 40 8.51 0.25 -3.52
N ASP A 41 7.97 1.48 -3.48
CA ASP A 41 8.56 2.67 -4.09
C ASP A 41 8.70 2.58 -5.63
N VAL A 42 8.07 1.59 -6.26
CA VAL A 42 8.11 1.38 -7.71
C VAL A 42 6.90 2.03 -8.37
N ARG A 43 7.10 2.68 -9.51
CA ARG A 43 6.02 3.21 -10.34
C ARG A 43 5.12 2.09 -10.86
N ILE A 44 3.83 2.23 -10.61
CA ILE A 44 2.76 1.46 -11.21
C ILE A 44 2.57 2.02 -12.63
N THR A 45 2.82 1.22 -13.65
CA THR A 45 2.62 1.65 -15.03
C THR A 45 1.14 1.65 -15.38
N LYS A 46 0.72 2.42 -16.40
CA LYS A 46 -0.70 2.47 -16.81
C LYS A 46 -1.28 1.13 -17.29
N ASP A 47 -0.40 0.20 -17.64
CA ASP A 47 -0.74 -1.19 -18.00
C ASP A 47 -1.07 -2.05 -16.76
N GLN A 48 -0.65 -1.60 -15.58
CA GLN A 48 -0.84 -2.30 -14.32
C GLN A 48 -2.03 -1.70 -13.54
N SER A 49 -2.66 -2.55 -12.73
CA SER A 49 -3.72 -2.13 -11.83
C SER A 49 -3.13 -1.56 -10.54
N VAL A 50 -3.61 -0.36 -10.18
CA VAL A 50 -3.36 0.25 -8.87
C VAL A 50 -4.52 -0.08 -7.95
N THR A 51 -4.19 -0.46 -6.73
CA THR A 51 -5.10 -0.53 -5.60
C THR A 51 -4.86 0.69 -4.74
N GLN A 52 -5.81 1.62 -4.76
CA GLN A 52 -5.78 2.81 -3.93
C GLN A 52 -6.51 2.56 -2.61
N VAL A 53 -5.81 2.72 -1.50
CA VAL A 53 -6.30 2.39 -0.16
C VAL A 53 -6.49 3.67 0.63
N THR A 54 -7.73 3.95 1.03
CA THR A 54 -8.06 5.00 1.99
C THR A 54 -8.11 4.39 3.38
N LEU A 55 -7.49 5.08 4.33
CA LEU A 55 -7.37 4.63 5.72
C LEU A 55 -8.22 5.51 6.63
N ALA A 56 -8.66 4.97 7.75
CA ALA A 56 -9.15 5.76 8.86
C ALA A 56 -7.97 6.49 9.50
N ASP A 57 -7.84 7.79 9.22
CA ASP A 57 -6.88 8.66 9.91
C ASP A 57 -7.64 9.58 10.86
N ASP A 58 -7.16 9.68 12.11
CA ASP A 58 -7.73 10.52 13.16
C ASP A 58 -7.61 12.02 12.83
N ARG A 59 -6.69 12.39 11.92
CA ARG A 59 -6.45 13.76 11.45
C ARG A 59 -7.01 14.04 10.05
N GLY A 60 -8.14 13.43 9.70
CA GLY A 60 -8.90 13.71 8.48
C GLY A 60 -8.47 12.89 7.27
N ALA A 61 -9.30 12.93 6.22
CA ALA A 61 -9.16 12.07 5.03
C ALA A 61 -7.80 12.23 4.34
N ARG A 62 -6.86 11.32 4.63
CA ARG A 62 -5.59 11.22 3.93
C ARG A 62 -5.85 10.79 2.47
N PRO A 63 -5.14 11.36 1.48
CA PRO A 63 -5.23 10.88 0.10
C PRO A 63 -4.93 9.38 0.06
N GLY A 64 -5.74 8.63 -0.70
CA GLY A 64 -5.63 7.17 -0.74
C GLY A 64 -4.25 6.74 -1.23
N LEU A 65 -3.62 5.82 -0.51
CA LEU A 65 -2.30 5.29 -0.77
C LEU A 65 -2.35 4.34 -1.98
N PRO A 66 -1.65 4.65 -3.08
CA PRO A 66 -1.58 3.77 -4.23
C PRO A 66 -0.63 2.61 -3.94
N PHE A 67 -1.09 1.40 -4.23
CA PHE A 67 -0.31 0.17 -4.13
C PHE A 67 -0.47 -0.66 -5.41
N HIS A 68 0.54 -1.45 -5.75
CA HIS A 68 0.29 -2.59 -6.62
C HIS A 68 -0.65 -3.57 -5.92
N VAL A 69 -1.49 -4.29 -6.67
CA VAL A 69 -2.41 -5.31 -6.13
C VAL A 69 -1.67 -6.32 -5.22
N VAL A 70 -0.48 -6.77 -5.65
CA VAL A 70 0.35 -7.71 -4.88
C VAL A 70 0.94 -7.05 -3.62
N CYS A 71 1.38 -5.80 -3.72
CA CYS A 71 1.93 -5.05 -2.58
C CYS A 71 0.86 -4.81 -1.52
N PHE A 72 -0.36 -4.47 -1.95
CA PHE A 72 -1.51 -4.32 -1.07
C PHE A 72 -1.78 -5.60 -0.29
N HIS A 73 -1.86 -6.76 -0.96
CA HIS A 73 -2.08 -8.04 -0.29
C HIS A 73 -1.02 -8.36 0.76
N LEU A 74 0.25 -8.10 0.44
CA LEU A 74 1.34 -8.33 1.39
C LEU A 74 1.26 -7.39 2.59
N TRP A 75 0.99 -6.11 2.36
CA TRP A 75 0.79 -5.15 3.45
C TRP A 75 -0.44 -5.49 4.31
N ASP A 76 -1.52 -5.97 3.69
CA ASP A 76 -2.72 -6.43 4.37
C ASP A 76 -2.46 -7.63 5.29
N VAL A 77 -1.64 -8.57 4.85
CA VAL A 77 -1.23 -9.71 5.67
C VAL A 77 -0.31 -9.26 6.81
N GLU A 78 0.70 -8.43 6.52
CA GLU A 78 1.68 -8.02 7.53
C GLU A 78 1.03 -7.13 8.62
N ARG A 79 0.12 -6.21 8.25
CA ARG A 79 -0.62 -5.38 9.22
C ARG A 79 -1.59 -6.17 10.10
N CYS A 80 -2.06 -7.34 9.64
CA CYS A 80 -3.02 -8.19 10.34
C CYS A 80 -2.33 -9.28 11.18
N ALA A 81 -1.01 -9.48 10.96
CA ALA A 81 -0.20 -10.43 11.69
C ALA A 81 0.36 -9.88 13.02
N GLU A 82 0.08 -8.61 13.36
CA GLU A 82 0.48 -7.95 14.62
C GLU A 82 -0.68 -7.84 15.62
#